data_AF-A0A7Y5LHY6-F1
#
_entry.id   AF-A0A7Y5LHY6-F1
#
_cell.length_a   1.000
_cell.length_b   1.000
_cell.length_c   1.000
_cell.angle_alpha   90.00
_cell.angle_beta   90.00
_cell.angle_gamma   90.00
#
_symmetry.space_group_name_H-M   'P 1'
#
loop_
_entity.id
_entity.type
_entity.pdbx_description
1 polymer ?
#
loop_
_entity_poly.entity_id
_entity_poly.type
_entity_poly.pdbx_seq_one_letter_code
_entity_poly.pdbx_strand_id
1 'polypeptide(L)'
;MMRDENHHLKNLTRRHFFQQSSLFGIGSVALSAILNERLFAGTTGANMRPDGGLHFAPKAKNVIFLFMAGAPSQLDLFDYKPALQKFDGQPCPE
;
A
#
# COMPACT_ATOMS: atom_id res chain seq x y z
N MET A 1 -1.43 21.93 40.39
CA MET A 1 -1.44 23.10 39.49
C MET A 1 -0.49 22.95 38.31
N MET A 2 0.84 22.93 38.46
CA MET A 2 1.78 22.75 37.31
C MET A 2 1.77 21.35 36.66
N ARG A 3 1.27 20.32 37.36
CA ARG A 3 1.15 18.95 36.82
C ARG A 3 -0.09 18.78 35.91
N ASP A 4 -1.15 19.52 36.18
CA ASP A 4 -2.43 19.40 35.47
C ASP A 4 -2.37 19.98 34.05
N GLU A 5 -1.66 21.11 33.88
CA GLU A 5 -1.39 21.69 32.55
C GLU A 5 -0.60 20.76 31.64
N ASN A 6 0.37 20.02 32.19
CA ASN A 6 1.17 19.08 31.40
C ASN A 6 0.34 17.90 30.86
N HIS A 7 -0.68 17.45 31.59
CA HIS A 7 -1.62 16.44 31.10
C HIS A 7 -2.53 17.01 29.99
N HIS A 8 -2.99 18.25 30.15
CA HIS A 8 -3.78 18.93 29.12
C HIS A 8 -3.00 19.12 27.81
N LEU A 9 -1.74 19.55 27.89
CA LEU A 9 -0.86 19.73 26.73
C LEU A 9 -0.54 18.39 26.03
N LYS A 10 -0.42 17.29 26.77
CA LYS A 10 -0.28 15.93 26.20
C LYS A 10 -1.54 15.49 25.44
N ASN A 11 -2.72 15.87 25.93
CA ASN A 11 -4.02 15.60 25.29
C ASN A 11 -4.24 16.49 24.05
N LEU A 12 -3.57 17.64 23.94
CA LEU A 12 -3.61 18.51 22.76
C LEU A 12 -2.58 18.13 21.67
N THR A 13 -1.93 16.97 21.79
CA THR A 13 -0.97 16.53 20.78
C THR A 13 -1.68 16.02 19.52
N ARG A 14 -1.06 16.23 18.35
CA ARG A 14 -1.55 15.71 17.06
C ARG A 14 -1.88 14.22 17.12
N ARG A 15 -1.08 13.43 17.84
CA ARG A 15 -1.30 11.99 18.01
C ARG A 15 -2.62 11.71 18.74
N HIS A 16 -2.93 12.44 19.81
CA HIS A 16 -4.19 12.26 20.54
C HIS A 16 -5.40 12.70 19.68
N PHE A 17 -5.26 13.82 18.96
CA PHE A 17 -6.27 14.27 18.01
C PHE A 17 -6.56 13.21 16.93
N PHE A 18 -5.53 12.60 16.33
CA PHE A 18 -5.71 11.52 15.35
C PHE A 18 -6.25 10.24 15.98
N GLN A 19 -5.84 9.88 17.21
CA GLN A 19 -6.40 8.73 17.92
C GLN A 19 -7.90 8.90 18.20
N GLN A 20 -8.33 10.07 18.66
CA GLN A 20 -9.73 10.35 18.96
C GLN A 20 -10.58 10.51 17.69
N SER A 21 -10.07 11.22 16.68
CA SER A 21 -10.78 11.45 15.41
C SER A 21 -10.87 10.19 14.54
N SER A 22 -9.87 9.29 14.63
CA SER A 22 -9.89 8.03 13.90
C SER A 22 -10.94 7.07 14.45
N LEU A 23 -11.13 7.03 15.78
CA LEU A 23 -12.07 6.08 16.40
C LEU A 23 -13.54 6.53 16.27
N PHE A 24 -13.82 7.83 16.42
CA PHE A 24 -15.19 8.36 16.43
C PHE A 24 -15.65 9.03 15.12
N GLY A 25 -14.77 9.22 14.14
CA GLY A 25 -15.08 9.92 12.89
C GLY A 25 -14.83 9.08 11.63
N ILE A 26 -13.65 9.23 11.03
CA ILE A 26 -13.36 8.65 9.71
C ILE A 26 -13.34 7.11 9.76
N GLY A 27 -12.84 6.52 10.86
CA GLY A 27 -12.80 5.07 11.02
C GLY A 27 -14.19 4.44 11.14
N SER A 28 -15.15 5.09 11.80
CA SER A 28 -16.52 4.59 11.89
C SER A 28 -17.27 4.71 10.55
N VAL A 29 -17.04 5.79 9.80
CA VAL A 29 -17.54 5.93 8.41
C VAL A 29 -16.95 4.87 7.49
N ALA A 30 -15.64 4.63 7.57
CA ALA A 30 -14.97 3.58 6.78
C ALA A 30 -15.46 2.18 7.17
N LEU A 31 -15.62 1.89 8.46
CA LEU A 31 -16.19 0.61 8.93
C LEU A 31 -17.63 0.44 8.47
N SER A 32 -18.45 1.49 8.53
CA SER A 32 -19.82 1.46 7.99
C SER A 32 -19.82 1.20 6.48
N ALA A 33 -18.83 1.72 5.74
CA ALA A 33 -18.69 1.42 4.31
C ALA A 33 -18.32 -0.04 4.05
N ILE A 34 -17.46 -0.64 4.88
CA ILE A 34 -17.09 -2.07 4.78
C ILE A 34 -18.25 -2.99 5.18
N LEU A 35 -18.99 -2.64 6.23
CA LEU A 35 -20.13 -3.44 6.72
C LEU A 35 -21.38 -3.29 5.84
N ASN A 36 -21.44 -2.26 5.00
CA ASN A 36 -22.56 -2.04 4.10
C ASN A 36 -22.41 -2.92 2.87
N GLU A 37 -23.10 -4.07 2.88
CA GLU A 37 -23.11 -5.01 1.75
C GLU A 37 -23.55 -4.37 0.42
N ARG A 38 -24.34 -3.28 0.46
CA ARG A 38 -24.78 -2.56 -0.75
C ARG A 38 -23.69 -1.68 -1.38
N LEU A 39 -22.60 -1.41 -0.67
CA LEU A 39 -21.43 -0.70 -1.23
C LEU A 39 -20.50 -1.62 -2.01
N PHE A 40 -20.61 -2.94 -1.87
CA PHE A 40 -20.03 -3.85 -2.85
C PHE A 40 -20.83 -3.71 -4.15
N ALA A 41 -20.25 -3.01 -5.12
CA ALA A 41 -20.79 -2.95 -6.46
C ALA A 41 -20.84 -4.36 -7.05
N GLY A 42 -22.02 -4.97 -7.00
CA GLY A 42 -22.39 -6.11 -7.83
C GLY A 42 -22.58 -7.43 -7.10
N THR A 43 -23.76 -7.62 -6.50
CA THR A 43 -24.41 -8.94 -6.52
C THR A 43 -25.90 -8.76 -6.76
N THR A 44 -26.29 -8.76 -8.04
CA THR A 44 -27.51 -9.38 -8.62
C THR A 44 -27.99 -8.62 -9.85
N GLY A 45 -27.90 -9.28 -11.00
CA GLY A 45 -28.46 -8.79 -12.26
C GLY A 45 -27.67 -9.36 -13.42
N ALA A 46 -28.10 -10.52 -13.92
CA ALA A 46 -27.57 -11.17 -15.10
C ALA A 46 -27.52 -10.18 -16.28
N ASN A 47 -26.33 -9.64 -16.56
CA ASN A 47 -25.90 -9.11 -17.85
C ASN A 47 -24.37 -9.13 -17.84
N MET A 48 -23.81 -10.32 -17.61
CA MET A 48 -22.53 -10.66 -18.21
C MET A 48 -22.76 -10.63 -19.72
N ARG A 49 -22.59 -9.45 -20.32
CA ARG A 49 -22.35 -9.36 -21.76
C ARG A 49 -21.28 -10.40 -22.09
N PRO A 50 -21.42 -11.16 -23.19
CA PRO A 50 -20.48 -12.25 -23.52
C PRO A 50 -19.02 -11.78 -23.68
N ASP A 51 -18.82 -10.48 -23.72
CA ASP A 51 -17.57 -9.76 -23.91
C ASP A 51 -16.83 -9.41 -22.61
N GLY A 52 -17.37 -9.67 -21.41
CA GLY A 52 -16.63 -9.49 -20.14
C GLY A 52 -15.95 -8.11 -19.97
N GLY A 53 -16.46 -7.11 -20.69
CA GLY A 53 -15.63 -6.04 -21.23
C GLY A 53 -16.07 -4.67 -20.75
N LEU A 54 -15.07 -3.84 -20.43
CA LEU A 54 -15.26 -2.40 -20.29
C LEU A 54 -16.11 -1.87 -21.46
N HIS A 55 -17.01 -0.93 -21.19
CA HIS A 55 -17.87 -0.29 -22.20
C HIS A 55 -17.08 0.31 -23.39
N PHE A 56 -15.76 0.50 -23.22
CA PHE A 56 -14.83 0.97 -24.23
C PHE A 56 -13.55 0.14 -24.20
N ALA A 57 -12.91 -0.04 -25.35
CA ALA A 57 -11.59 -0.67 -25.42
C ALA A 57 -10.59 0.14 -24.56
N PRO A 58 -9.86 -0.51 -23.63
CA PRO A 58 -8.87 0.19 -22.83
C PRO A 58 -7.77 0.75 -23.74
N LYS A 59 -7.55 2.06 -23.68
CA LYS A 59 -6.42 2.74 -24.34
C LYS A 59 -5.42 3.16 -23.27
N ALA A 60 -4.31 2.45 -23.15
CA ALA A 60 -3.20 2.91 -22.32
C ALA A 60 -2.57 4.14 -22.99
N LYS A 61 -2.79 5.32 -22.41
CA LYS A 61 -2.24 6.59 -22.92
C LYS A 61 -0.85 6.90 -22.35
N ASN A 62 -0.57 6.44 -21.14
CA ASN A 62 0.67 6.71 -20.42
C ASN A 62 1.19 5.42 -19.78
N VAL A 63 2.49 5.17 -19.89
CA VAL A 63 3.18 4.05 -19.26
C VAL A 63 4.18 4.63 -18.28
N ILE A 64 4.06 4.25 -16.99
CA ILE A 64 5.05 4.61 -15.98
C ILE A 64 6.05 3.45 -15.91
N PHE A 65 7.24 3.66 -16.46
CA PHE A 65 8.34 2.70 -16.39
C PHE A 65 9.30 3.09 -15.28
N LEU A 66 9.51 2.18 -14.33
CA LEU A 66 10.38 2.37 -13.17
C LEU A 66 11.57 1.41 -13.31
N PHE A 67 12.75 1.95 -13.58
CA PHE A 67 14.00 1.17 -13.54
C PHE A 67 14.63 1.30 -12.16
N MET A 68 14.59 0.23 -11.38
CA MET A 68 15.25 0.17 -10.07
C MET A 68 16.68 -0.34 -10.25
N ALA A 69 17.64 0.58 -10.33
CA ALA A 69 19.06 0.23 -10.31
C ALA A 69 19.43 -0.33 -8.93
N GLY A 70 20.00 -1.54 -8.90
CA GLY A 70 20.51 -2.16 -7.67
C GLY A 70 19.64 -3.27 -7.07
N ALA A 71 18.50 -3.60 -7.67
CA ALA A 71 17.79 -4.83 -7.31
C ALA A 71 18.45 -6.04 -8.00
N PRO A 72 18.62 -7.18 -7.30
CA PRO A 72 19.06 -8.41 -7.95
C PRO A 72 18.05 -8.81 -9.04
N SER A 73 18.55 -9.34 -10.15
CA SER A 73 17.68 -9.82 -11.23
C SER A 73 16.73 -10.90 -10.69
N GLN A 74 15.52 -11.04 -11.27
CA GLN A 74 14.59 -12.12 -10.87
C GLN A 74 15.26 -13.50 -10.90
N LEU A 75 16.23 -13.70 -11.80
CA LEU A 75 17.00 -14.93 -11.94
C LEU A 75 18.03 -15.13 -10.81
N ASP A 76 18.47 -14.07 -10.15
CA ASP A 76 19.51 -14.10 -9.11
C ASP A 76 18.97 -14.17 -7.69
N LEU A 77 17.65 -14.08 -7.47
CA LEU A 77 17.07 -14.03 -6.11
C LEU A 77 17.27 -15.30 -5.30
N PHE A 78 17.22 -16.48 -5.93
CA PHE A 78 17.16 -17.77 -5.22
C PHE A 78 18.29 -18.73 -5.59
N ASP A 79 19.25 -18.27 -6.40
CA ASP A 79 20.38 -19.08 -6.79
C ASP A 79 21.54 -18.90 -5.80
N TYR A 80 22.00 -20.00 -5.22
CA TYR A 80 23.10 -19.97 -4.27
C TYR A 80 24.42 -19.84 -5.04
N LYS A 81 25.01 -18.64 -4.97
CA LYS A 81 26.27 -18.29 -5.66
C LYS A 81 27.43 -18.14 -4.66
N PRO A 82 28.06 -19.25 -4.21
CA PRO A 82 29.16 -19.20 -3.23
C PRO A 82 30.41 -18.48 -3.77
N ALA A 83 30.60 -18.47 -5.09
CA ALA A 83 31.71 -17.74 -5.71
C ALA A 83 31.60 -16.22 -5.49
N LEU A 84 30.39 -15.65 -5.53
CA LEU A 84 30.19 -14.23 -5.25
C LEU A 84 30.55 -13.86 -3.81
N GLN A 85 30.24 -14.75 -2.85
CA GLN A 85 30.66 -14.56 -1.45
C GLN A 85 32.18 -14.64 -1.29
N LYS A 86 32.84 -15.53 -2.03
CA LYS A 86 34.29 -15.71 -1.96
C LYS A 86 35.07 -14.51 -2.50
N PHE A 87 34.56 -13.88 -3.56
CA PHE A 87 35.22 -12.78 -4.26
C PHE A 87 34.64 -11.40 -3.93
N ASP A 88 33.80 -11.30 -2.89
CA ASP A 88 33.22 -10.04 -2.45
C ASP A 88 34.34 -9.06 -2.01
N GLY A 89 34.24 -7.81 -2.49
CA GLY A 89 35.23 -6.76 -2.22
C GLY A 89 36.61 -6.91 -2.87
N GLN A 90 36.84 -7.94 -3.69
CA GLN A 90 38.10 -8.07 -4.44
C GLN A 90 38.09 -7.20 -5.71
N PRO A 91 39.23 -6.57 -6.07
CA PRO A 91 39.32 -5.86 -7.33
C PRO A 91 39.11 -6.84 -8.50
N CYS A 92 38.54 -6.34 -9.59
CA CYS A 92 38.38 -7.14 -10.80
C CYS A 92 39.78 -7.60 -11.26
N PRO A 93 39.98 -8.91 -11.51
CA PRO A 93 41.24 -9.40 -12.06
C PRO A 93 41.50 -8.74 -13.42
N GLU A 94 42.78 -8.50 -13.73
CA GLU A 94 43.22 -8.02 -15.05
C GLU A 94 42.93 -9.01 -16.18
#